data_AF-A0AAD8VHK2-F1
#
_entry.id   AF-A0AAD8VHK2-F1
#
_cell.length_a   1.000
_cell.length_b   1.000
_cell.length_c   1.000
_cell.angle_alpha   90.00
_cell.angle_beta   90.00
_cell.angle_gamma   90.00
#
_symmetry.space_group_name_H-M   'P 1'
#
loop_
_entity.id
_entity.type
_entity.pdbx_description
1 polymer ?
#
loop_
_entity_poly.entity_id
_entity_poly.type
_entity_poly.pdbx_seq_one_letter_code
_entity_poly.pdbx_strand_id
1 'polypeptide(L)'
;MNALLTALSLCCLLVSTREISACIATERDALAAFNASISDPNRSLRSWQGEDCCNWGGVSCSKKTGHVVKLDLGGYSLKGEVNLSLADLTRLVHLNMSHSDFGGGAHSRIHMLFQDVEIS
;
A
#
# COMPACT_ATOMS: atom_id res chain seq x y z
N MET A 1 -12.96 35.21 31.89
CA MET A 1 -13.07 33.73 31.85
C MET A 1 -13.71 33.20 30.56
N ASN A 2 -14.56 33.95 29.87
CA ASN A 2 -15.27 33.44 28.67
C ASN A 2 -14.47 33.51 27.36
N ALA A 3 -13.49 34.42 27.24
CA ALA A 3 -12.69 34.58 26.03
C ALA A 3 -11.69 33.42 25.78
N LEU A 4 -11.23 32.77 26.86
CA LEU A 4 -10.35 31.60 26.80
C LEU A 4 -11.10 30.35 26.30
N LEU A 5 -12.34 30.17 26.77
CA LEU A 5 -13.23 29.08 26.35
C LEU A 5 -13.60 29.19 24.86
N THR A 6 -13.84 30.41 24.36
CA THR A 6 -14.11 30.64 22.93
C THR A 6 -12.88 30.40 22.05
N ALA A 7 -11.67 30.74 22.52
CA ALA A 7 -10.43 30.50 21.78
C ALA A 7 -10.08 29.00 21.68
N LEU A 8 -10.29 28.24 22.76
CA LEU A 8 -10.18 26.77 22.79
C LEU A 8 -11.19 26.11 21.84
N SER A 9 -12.44 26.59 21.84
CA SER A 9 -13.50 26.09 20.95
C SER A 9 -13.23 26.36 19.46
N LEU A 10 -12.57 27.48 19.12
CA LEU A 10 -12.22 27.82 17.74
C LEU A 10 -11.00 27.01 17.24
N CYS A 11 -10.05 26.71 18.11
CA CYS A 11 -8.92 25.82 17.78
C CYS A 11 -9.38 24.41 17.40
N CYS A 12 -10.41 23.89 18.07
CA CYS A 12 -10.99 22.59 17.74
C CYS A 12 -11.68 22.55 16.37
N LEU A 13 -12.13 23.70 15.83
CA LEU A 13 -12.81 23.78 14.53
C LEU A 13 -11.85 24.04 13.36
N LEU A 14 -10.62 24.49 13.63
CA LEU A 14 -9.56 24.68 12.62
C LEU A 14 -8.79 23.38 12.33
N VAL A 15 -8.84 22.40 13.24
CA VAL A 15 -8.39 21.04 12.97
C VAL A 15 -9.57 20.24 12.42
N SER A 16 -10.00 20.59 11.21
CA SER A 16 -10.66 19.62 10.34
C SER A 16 -9.56 18.70 9.81
N THR A 17 -9.02 17.85 10.68
CA THR A 17 -8.28 16.69 10.21
C THR A 17 -9.33 15.85 9.50
N ARG A 18 -9.33 15.92 8.17
CA ARG A 18 -9.65 14.72 7.41
C ARG A 18 -8.80 13.65 8.06
N GLU A 19 -9.42 12.66 8.68
CA GLU A 19 -8.82 11.35 8.88
C GLU A 19 -8.51 10.83 7.48
N ILE A 20 -7.44 11.38 6.87
CA ILE A 20 -6.74 10.71 5.79
C ILE A 20 -6.23 9.51 6.54
N SER A 21 -6.93 8.40 6.38
CA SER A 21 -6.56 7.13 6.94
C SER A 21 -5.17 6.81 6.40
N ALA A 22 -4.15 7.28 7.10
CA ALA A 22 -2.77 7.13 6.71
C ALA A 22 -2.49 5.64 6.59
N CYS A 23 -1.75 5.27 5.56
CA CYS A 23 -1.30 3.90 5.42
C CYS A 23 -0.69 3.37 6.73
N ILE A 24 -1.01 2.12 7.03
CA ILE A 24 -0.47 1.44 8.21
C ILE A 24 1.03 1.26 8.01
N ALA A 25 1.82 1.66 9.01
CA ALA A 25 3.28 1.68 8.92
C ALA A 25 3.88 0.31 8.52
N THR A 26 3.38 -0.78 9.08
CA THR A 26 3.84 -2.13 8.72
C THR A 26 3.54 -2.50 7.27
N GLU A 27 2.38 -2.11 6.75
CA GLU A 27 2.01 -2.36 5.35
C GLU A 27 2.83 -1.49 4.40
N ARG A 28 3.10 -0.23 4.76
CA ARG A 28 4.02 0.64 4.03
C ARG A 28 5.42 0.03 3.96
N ASP A 29 5.93 -0.45 5.09
CA ASP A 29 7.27 -1.03 5.18
C ASP A 29 7.36 -2.34 4.38
N ALA A 30 6.30 -3.14 4.38
CA ALA A 30 6.16 -4.34 3.55
C ALA A 30 6.20 -4.04 2.05
N LEU A 31 5.48 -2.99 1.62
CA LEU A 31 5.50 -2.50 0.24
C LEU A 31 6.88 -1.91 -0.13
N ALA A 32 7.53 -1.19 0.78
CA ALA A 32 8.89 -0.68 0.57
C ALA A 32 9.91 -1.82 0.42
N ALA A 33 9.82 -2.85 1.25
CA ALA A 33 10.64 -4.06 1.15
C ALA A 33 10.39 -4.84 -0.14
N PHE A 34 9.14 -4.88 -0.61
CA PHE A 34 8.81 -5.44 -1.92
C PHE A 34 9.47 -4.62 -3.04
N ASN A 35 9.33 -3.30 -3.05
CA ASN A 35 9.94 -2.42 -4.05
C ASN A 35 11.48 -2.57 -4.08
N ALA A 36 12.13 -2.67 -2.91
CA ALA A 36 13.58 -2.86 -2.83
C ALA A 36 14.08 -4.21 -3.38
N SER A 37 13.19 -5.21 -3.51
CA SER A 37 13.54 -6.55 -4.00
C SER A 37 13.38 -6.74 -5.51
N ILE A 38 12.77 -5.78 -6.20
CA ILE A 38 12.42 -5.87 -7.61
C ILE A 38 13.16 -4.81 -8.44
N SER A 39 13.29 -5.09 -9.73
CA SER A 39 13.81 -4.14 -10.72
C SER A 39 12.65 -3.47 -11.44
N ASP A 40 12.61 -2.14 -11.36
CA ASP A 40 11.62 -1.28 -12.04
C ASP A 40 12.30 -0.39 -13.10
N PRO A 41 12.60 -0.92 -14.30
CA PRO A 41 13.33 -0.18 -15.33
C PRO A 41 12.54 1.02 -15.88
N ASN A 42 11.20 0.96 -15.83
CA ASN A 42 10.31 1.97 -16.36
C ASN A 42 9.94 3.06 -15.33
N ARG A 43 10.41 2.91 -14.08
CA ARG A 43 10.05 3.78 -12.95
C ARG A 43 8.53 3.86 -12.76
N SER A 44 7.85 2.74 -12.99
CA SER A 44 6.40 2.60 -12.80
C SER A 44 6.00 2.83 -11.33
N LEU A 45 6.90 2.52 -10.39
CA LEU A 45 6.72 2.68 -8.94
C LEU A 45 7.22 4.04 -8.42
N ARG A 46 7.45 5.04 -9.27
CA ARG A 46 7.94 6.38 -8.86
C ARG A 46 7.14 7.08 -7.76
N SER A 47 5.88 6.69 -7.56
CA SER A 47 4.99 7.26 -6.55
C SER A 47 5.17 6.63 -5.17
N TRP A 48 5.94 5.54 -5.06
CA TRP A 48 6.12 4.77 -3.83
C TRP A 48 7.12 5.45 -2.90
N GLN A 49 6.73 6.61 -2.39
CA GLN A 49 7.51 7.47 -1.52
C GLN A 49 6.62 8.19 -0.51
N GLY A 50 7.19 8.54 0.66
CA GLY A 50 6.47 9.21 1.74
C GLY A 50 5.73 8.24 2.67
N GLU A 51 4.94 8.80 3.59
CA GLU A 51 4.32 8.02 4.67
C GLU A 51 2.97 7.40 4.30
N ASP A 52 2.23 8.04 3.38
CA ASP A 52 0.88 7.61 3.02
C ASP A 52 0.88 6.72 1.77
N CYS A 53 1.12 5.42 1.97
CA CYS A 53 1.11 4.43 0.89
C CYS A 53 -0.24 4.30 0.18
N CYS A 54 -1.34 4.77 0.78
CA CYS A 54 -2.65 4.73 0.15
C CYS A 54 -2.78 5.68 -1.05
N ASN A 55 -1.81 6.59 -1.23
CA ASN A 55 -1.67 7.44 -2.42
C ASN A 55 -0.67 6.89 -3.45
N TRP A 56 -0.02 5.75 -3.17
CA TRP A 56 0.92 5.14 -4.11
C TRP A 56 0.19 4.54 -5.31
N GLY A 57 0.79 4.64 -6.48
CA GLY A 57 0.25 4.08 -7.72
C GLY A 57 0.08 2.57 -7.59
N GLY A 58 -1.10 2.06 -7.93
CA GLY A 58 -1.44 0.65 -7.82
C GLY A 58 -1.88 0.20 -6.42
N VAL A 59 -1.79 1.06 -5.39
CA VAL A 59 -2.23 0.72 -4.03
C VAL A 59 -3.64 1.25 -3.79
N SER A 60 -4.53 0.43 -3.23
CA SER A 60 -5.82 0.88 -2.73
C SER A 60 -6.04 0.42 -1.30
N CYS A 61 -6.45 1.35 -0.44
CA CYS A 61 -6.73 1.09 0.96
C CYS A 61 -8.24 1.13 1.27
N SER A 62 -8.62 0.40 2.31
CA SER A 62 -9.94 0.50 2.93
C SER A 62 -10.12 1.88 3.56
N LYS A 63 -11.11 2.65 3.09
CA LYS A 63 -11.46 3.96 3.68
C LYS A 63 -11.90 3.88 5.14
N LYS A 64 -12.27 2.69 5.63
CA LYS A 64 -12.73 2.49 7.01
C LYS A 64 -11.60 2.14 7.97
N THR A 65 -10.54 1.49 7.47
CA THR A 65 -9.55 0.83 8.32
C THR A 65 -8.10 1.15 7.96
N GLY A 66 -7.84 1.82 6.83
CA GLY A 66 -6.49 2.15 6.35
C GLY A 66 -5.69 1.01 5.76
N HIS A 67 -6.09 -0.23 6.02
CA HIS A 67 -5.44 -1.39 5.44
C HIS A 67 -5.44 -1.39 3.91
N VAL A 68 -4.31 -1.79 3.33
CA VAL A 68 -4.18 -2.11 1.90
C VAL A 68 -5.07 -3.31 1.58
N VAL A 69 -5.99 -3.11 0.64
CA VAL A 69 -6.94 -4.14 0.19
C VAL A 69 -6.70 -4.57 -1.25
N LYS A 70 -6.08 -3.71 -2.07
CA LYS A 70 -5.76 -4.04 -3.45
C LYS A 70 -4.37 -3.53 -3.82
N LEU A 71 -3.60 -4.39 -4.47
CA LEU A 71 -2.31 -4.07 -5.09
C LEU A 71 -2.38 -4.43 -6.58
N ASP A 72 -2.31 -3.43 -7.45
CA ASP A 72 -2.50 -3.56 -8.89
C ASP A 72 -1.29 -3.01 -9.65
N LEU A 73 -0.40 -3.93 -10.02
CA LEU A 73 0.86 -3.70 -10.72
C LEU A 73 0.81 -4.24 -12.15
N GLY A 74 -0.40 -4.51 -12.67
CA GLY A 74 -0.60 -5.02 -14.02
C GLY A 74 0.02 -4.08 -15.06
N GLY A 75 0.89 -4.61 -15.91
CA GLY A 75 1.54 -3.83 -16.97
C GLY A 75 2.71 -2.95 -16.51
N TYR A 76 3.11 -3.02 -15.23
CA TYR A 76 4.22 -2.21 -14.72
C TYR A 76 5.58 -2.69 -15.25
N SER A 77 5.62 -3.87 -15.90
CA SER A 77 6.82 -4.47 -16.50
C SER A 77 7.96 -4.65 -15.50
N LEU A 78 7.60 -5.03 -14.27
CA LEU A 78 8.52 -5.25 -13.17
C LEU A 78 9.30 -6.55 -13.38
N LYS A 79 10.50 -6.63 -12.80
CA LYS A 79 11.36 -7.82 -12.92
C LYS A 79 11.92 -8.25 -11.58
N GLY A 80 12.26 -9.53 -11.45
CA GLY A 80 12.99 -10.06 -10.29
C GLY A 80 12.21 -11.15 -9.55
N GLU A 81 12.43 -11.25 -8.25
CA GLU A 81 11.73 -12.21 -7.40
C GLU A 81 10.79 -11.48 -6.45
N VAL A 82 9.57 -12.00 -6.31
CA VAL A 82 8.61 -11.40 -5.36
C VAL A 82 9.09 -11.63 -3.94
N ASN A 83 9.11 -10.62 -3.09
CA ASN A 83 9.47 -10.77 -1.67
C ASN A 83 8.32 -11.38 -0.84
N LEU A 84 8.65 -12.12 0.22
CA LEU A 84 7.65 -12.59 1.20
C LEU A 84 7.08 -11.44 2.05
N SER A 85 7.67 -10.24 2.00
CA SER A 85 7.20 -9.06 2.75
C SER A 85 5.73 -8.73 2.48
N LEU A 86 5.20 -9.07 1.30
CA LEU A 86 3.78 -8.87 1.00
C LEU A 86 2.84 -9.64 1.95
N ALA A 87 3.32 -10.68 2.65
CA ALA A 87 2.54 -11.41 3.65
C ALA A 87 2.02 -10.52 4.80
N ASP A 88 2.66 -9.37 5.05
CA ASP A 88 2.21 -8.39 6.05
C ASP A 88 0.98 -7.58 5.59
N LEU A 89 0.58 -7.68 4.32
CA LEU A 89 -0.66 -7.11 3.78
C LEU A 89 -1.86 -8.00 4.14
N THR A 90 -2.13 -8.14 5.44
CA THR A 90 -3.09 -9.11 6.01
C THR A 90 -4.56 -8.93 5.57
N ARG A 91 -4.90 -7.80 4.94
CA ARG A 91 -6.25 -7.49 4.44
C ARG A 91 -6.30 -7.37 2.92
N LEU A 92 -5.24 -7.77 2.22
CA LEU A 92 -5.21 -7.80 0.77
C LEU A 92 -6.26 -8.79 0.25
N VAL A 93 -7.10 -8.35 -0.67
CA VAL A 93 -8.12 -9.19 -1.33
C VAL A 93 -7.87 -9.35 -2.82
N HIS A 94 -7.07 -8.46 -3.41
CA HIS A 94 -6.74 -8.49 -4.84
C HIS A 94 -5.26 -8.14 -5.07
N LEU A 95 -4.59 -8.99 -5.84
CA LEU A 95 -3.18 -8.84 -6.21
C LEU A 95 -3.01 -9.07 -7.72
N ASN A 96 -2.76 -8.01 -8.47
CA ASN A 96 -2.47 -8.09 -9.90
C ASN A 96 -0.99 -7.80 -10.15
N MET A 97 -0.29 -8.77 -10.73
CA MET A 97 1.11 -8.68 -11.14
C MET A 97 1.29 -9.10 -12.60
N SER A 98 0.20 -9.24 -13.35
CA SER A 98 0.19 -9.57 -14.77
C SER A 98 1.13 -8.67 -15.57
N HIS A 99 1.70 -9.23 -16.65
CA HIS A 99 2.63 -8.52 -17.53
C HIS A 99 3.90 -8.02 -16.82
N SER A 100 4.35 -8.72 -15.79
CA SER A 100 5.67 -8.56 -15.16
C SER A 100 6.45 -9.87 -15.24
N ASP A 101 7.79 -9.77 -15.26
CA ASP A 101 8.71 -10.90 -15.35
C ASP A 101 9.23 -11.26 -13.95
N PHE A 102 8.33 -11.83 -13.15
CA PHE A 102 8.68 -12.45 -11.88
C PHE A 102 8.96 -13.92 -12.17
N GLY A 103 10.22 -14.36 -12.04
CA GLY A 103 10.64 -15.70 -12.45
C GLY A 103 9.75 -16.84 -11.92
N GLY A 104 9.84 -18.04 -12.50
CA GLY A 104 8.86 -19.12 -12.29
C GLY A 104 8.57 -19.54 -10.83
N GLY A 105 9.46 -19.24 -9.87
CA GLY A 105 9.24 -19.47 -8.43
C GLY A 105 8.40 -18.41 -7.70
N ALA A 106 8.15 -17.25 -8.31
CA ALA A 106 7.34 -16.19 -7.70
C ALA A 106 5.87 -16.59 -7.64
N HIS A 107 5.34 -17.16 -8.72
CA HIS A 107 3.93 -17.55 -8.81
C HIS A 107 3.56 -18.62 -7.78
N SER A 108 4.42 -19.62 -7.56
CA SER A 108 4.20 -20.66 -6.56
C SER A 108 4.26 -20.14 -5.12
N ARG A 109 5.13 -19.18 -4.83
CA ARG A 109 5.27 -18.58 -3.49
C ARG A 109 4.12 -17.65 -3.13
N ILE A 110 3.66 -16.83 -4.07
CA ILE A 110 2.54 -15.91 -3.84
C ILE A 110 1.25 -16.70 -3.61
N HIS A 111 1.02 -17.74 -4.41
CA HIS A 111 -0.14 -18.62 -4.23
C HIS A 111 -0.11 -19.37 -2.89
N MET A 112 1.07 -19.58 -2.29
CA MET A 112 1.20 -20.13 -0.94
C MET A 112 0.87 -19.11 0.15
N LEU A 113 1.23 -17.83 -0.04
CA LEU A 113 0.99 -16.75 0.91
C LEU A 113 -0.47 -16.26 0.93
N PHE A 114 -1.14 -16.33 -0.22
CA PHE A 114 -2.40 -15.65 -0.45
C PHE A 114 -3.47 -16.61 -0.97
N GLN A 115 -3.91 -17.53 -0.11
CA GLN A 115 -4.85 -18.60 -0.48
C GLN A 115 -6.26 -18.07 -0.81
N ASP A 116 -6.67 -16.97 -0.17
CA ASP A 116 -8.01 -16.38 -0.30
C ASP A 116 -8.02 -15.07 -1.13
N VAL A 117 -6.94 -14.78 -1.85
CA VAL A 117 -6.77 -13.54 -2.63
C VAL A 117 -6.97 -13.83 -4.11
N GLU A 118 -7.68 -12.93 -4.80
CA GLU A 118 -7.74 -12.97 -6.26
C GLU A 118 -6.39 -12.52 -6.84
N ILE A 119 -5.63 -13.46 -7.41
CA ILE A 119 -4.33 -13.22 -8.04
C ILE A 119 -4.51 -13.18 -9.56
N SER A 120 -3.97 -12.14 -10.21
CA SER A 120 -3.98 -11.94 -11.67
C SER A 120 -2.59 -11.70 -12.25
#